data_AF-A0A484I9A5-F1
#
_entry.id   AF-A0A484I9A5-F1
#
_cell.length_a   1.000
_cell.length_b   1.000
_cell.length_c   1.000
_cell.angle_alpha   90.00
_cell.angle_beta   90.00
_cell.angle_gamma   90.00
#
_symmetry.space_group_name_H-M   'P 1'
#
loop_
_entity.id
_entity.type
_entity.pdbx_description
1 polymer ?
#
loop_
_entity_poly.entity_id
_entity_poly.type
_entity_poly.pdbx_seq_one_letter_code
_entity_poly.pdbx_strand_id
1 'polypeptide(L)'
;MDNSKDISTFLEKNFPQHDCILVGCQADDDIIVHDCCEYNIIALSESHDSYPTPLYYKIFETTKRKSKLNFQVQIIPAAIFHDNTFIRYSDYVYFPRKALRNTEIDHFRKKHENFRKTFKFEIKKELFDNIYNLSFLSNYLSQEFIDEKMVSFELKMASLRTLRNYVQLYSGKEHRPSHLKHQINSIIQSQSIKVRERIDNLLEFLGMHKANVSALERSEKSLRMLSGNLHSPTKNLILKKVNFFKHKSMYVDGLFLIYNYVADNFQEQEQKTSYQELLKRITDIDSKEKIFLKKEIKLLIEYNKLLLT
;
A
#
# COMPACT_ATOMS: atom_id res chain seq x y z
N MET A 1 16.42 -5.45 -15.49
CA MET A 1 16.73 -4.71 -16.73
C MET A 1 16.68 -3.24 -16.38
N ASP A 2 17.76 -2.52 -16.62
CA ASP A 2 17.85 -1.10 -16.32
C ASP A 2 17.12 -0.30 -17.42
N ASN A 3 15.85 0.02 -17.16
CA ASN A 3 14.99 0.77 -18.09
C ASN A 3 15.20 2.30 -17.97
N SER A 4 16.20 2.76 -17.20
CA SER A 4 16.42 4.19 -16.92
C SER A 4 16.64 5.02 -18.19
N LYS A 5 17.30 4.46 -19.21
CA LYS A 5 17.56 5.15 -20.49
C LYS A 5 16.30 5.41 -21.31
N ASP A 6 15.40 4.44 -21.39
CA ASP A 6 14.15 4.58 -22.14
C ASP A 6 13.19 5.55 -21.43
N ILE A 7 13.16 5.50 -20.10
CA ILE A 7 12.42 6.45 -19.26
C ILE A 7 12.97 7.86 -19.44
N SER A 8 14.28 8.03 -19.35
CA SER A 8 14.95 9.32 -19.56
C SER A 8 14.63 9.89 -20.94
N THR A 9 14.72 9.07 -22.00
CA THR A 9 14.43 9.48 -23.37
C THR A 9 12.97 9.92 -23.53
N PHE A 10 12.03 9.19 -22.91
CA PHE A 10 10.62 9.56 -22.90
C PHE A 10 10.37 10.89 -22.18
N LEU A 11 10.92 11.07 -20.99
CA LEU A 11 10.74 12.29 -20.20
C LEU A 11 11.38 13.49 -20.88
N GLU A 12 12.57 13.32 -21.46
CA GLU A 12 13.23 14.36 -22.24
C GLU A 12 12.47 14.81 -23.49
N LYS A 13 11.64 13.92 -24.06
CA LYS A 13 10.82 14.21 -25.24
C LYS A 13 9.49 14.86 -24.87
N ASN A 14 8.84 14.39 -23.80
CA ASN A 14 7.46 14.77 -23.47
C ASN A 14 7.35 15.79 -22.33
N PHE A 15 8.34 15.84 -21.43
CA PHE A 15 8.38 16.73 -20.26
C PHE A 15 9.72 17.48 -20.13
N PRO A 16 10.27 18.08 -21.20
CA PRO A 16 11.61 18.66 -21.19
C PRO A 16 11.80 19.81 -20.17
N GLN A 17 10.71 20.44 -19.74
CA GLN A 17 10.69 21.57 -18.80
C GLN A 17 10.43 21.18 -17.35
N HIS A 18 10.16 19.90 -17.06
CA HIS A 18 9.77 19.44 -15.72
C HIS A 18 10.86 18.60 -15.09
N ASP A 19 11.18 18.88 -13.82
CA ASP A 19 11.93 17.95 -13.01
C ASP A 19 11.04 16.77 -12.67
N CYS A 20 11.52 15.56 -12.91
CA CYS A 20 10.75 14.34 -12.76
C CYS A 20 11.44 13.39 -11.77
N ILE A 21 10.65 12.62 -11.02
CA ILE A 21 11.14 11.45 -10.30
C ILE A 21 10.37 10.22 -10.69
N LEU A 22 11.08 9.11 -10.78
CA LEU A 22 10.50 7.78 -10.77
C LEU A 22 10.38 7.31 -9.31
N VAL A 23 9.22 6.80 -8.91
CA VAL A 23 8.89 6.29 -7.57
C VAL A 23 8.23 4.92 -7.69
N GLY A 24 8.07 4.25 -6.55
CA GLY A 24 7.38 2.96 -6.47
C GLY A 24 8.24 1.79 -6.96
N CYS A 25 7.60 0.72 -7.45
CA CYS A 25 8.29 -0.53 -7.77
C CYS A 25 9.30 -0.41 -8.91
N GLN A 26 9.12 0.57 -9.81
CA GLN A 26 10.08 0.83 -10.88
C GLN A 26 11.30 1.62 -10.44
N ALA A 27 11.26 2.23 -9.25
CA ALA A 27 12.40 2.93 -8.65
C ALA A 27 13.20 2.04 -7.68
N ASP A 28 12.80 0.76 -7.55
CA ASP A 28 13.41 -0.18 -6.61
C ASP A 28 14.07 -1.32 -7.37
N ASP A 29 15.40 -1.28 -7.45
CA ASP A 29 16.19 -2.23 -8.23
C ASP A 29 16.08 -3.67 -7.70
N ASP A 30 15.67 -3.84 -6.44
CA ASP A 30 15.47 -5.13 -5.79
C ASP A 30 14.13 -5.79 -6.15
N ILE A 31 13.21 -5.06 -6.79
CA ILE A 31 11.87 -5.54 -7.11
C ILE A 31 11.74 -5.85 -8.59
N ILE A 32 11.22 -7.05 -8.87
CA ILE A 32 10.81 -7.42 -10.22
C ILE A 32 9.59 -6.57 -10.59
N VAL A 33 9.79 -5.64 -11.52
CA VAL A 33 8.73 -4.77 -12.03
C VAL A 33 7.67 -5.60 -12.76
N HIS A 34 6.42 -5.41 -12.36
CA HIS A 34 5.25 -6.01 -13.00
C HIS A 34 4.35 -4.95 -13.64
N ASP A 35 3.53 -5.35 -14.62
CA ASP A 35 2.60 -4.45 -15.32
C ASP A 35 1.57 -3.76 -14.37
N CYS A 36 1.36 -4.26 -13.14
CA CYS A 36 0.50 -3.64 -12.13
C CYS A 36 1.13 -2.45 -11.37
N CYS A 37 2.42 -2.18 -11.58
CA CYS A 37 3.14 -1.04 -11.03
C CYS A 37 2.73 0.24 -11.78
N GLU A 38 1.58 0.82 -11.47
CA GLU A 38 1.13 2.11 -12.02
C GLU A 38 1.35 3.24 -11.01
N TYR A 39 1.55 4.48 -11.51
CA TYR A 39 2.02 5.72 -10.82
C TYR A 39 3.50 5.76 -10.46
N ASN A 40 4.34 5.67 -11.49
CA ASN A 40 5.77 5.67 -11.24
C ASN A 40 6.39 7.04 -11.45
N ILE A 41 5.77 8.02 -12.13
CA ILE A 41 6.46 9.30 -12.42
C ILE A 41 5.71 10.50 -11.86
N ILE A 42 6.40 11.30 -11.05
CA ILE A 42 5.94 12.62 -10.58
C ILE A 42 6.76 13.69 -11.28
N ALA A 43 6.08 14.60 -11.97
CA ALA A 43 6.68 15.74 -12.65
C ALA A 43 6.28 17.04 -11.94
N LEU A 44 7.25 17.90 -11.62
CA LEU A 44 6.98 19.18 -10.97
C LEU A 44 6.67 20.25 -12.01
N SER A 45 5.53 20.92 -11.83
CA SER A 45 5.22 22.16 -12.53
C SER A 45 5.60 23.36 -11.66
N GLU A 46 6.21 24.36 -12.29
CA GLU A 46 6.45 25.67 -11.69
C GLU A 46 5.22 26.59 -11.77
N SER A 47 4.19 26.20 -12.53
CA SER A 47 2.96 26.99 -12.63
C SER A 47 2.09 26.85 -11.37
N HIS A 48 1.67 27.97 -10.80
CA HIS A 48 0.78 28.02 -9.64
C HIS A 48 -0.68 27.62 -9.95
N ASP A 49 -1.10 27.65 -11.22
CA ASP A 49 -2.53 27.59 -11.59
C ASP A 49 -3.03 26.22 -12.08
N SER A 50 -2.22 25.17 -12.04
CA SER A 50 -2.63 23.87 -12.56
C SER A 50 -3.12 22.93 -11.45
N TYR A 51 -4.41 22.57 -11.47
CA TYR A 51 -4.92 21.42 -10.72
C TYR A 51 -4.08 20.17 -11.04
N PRO A 52 -3.83 19.28 -10.06
CA PRO A 52 -3.11 18.04 -10.31
C PRO A 52 -3.83 17.24 -11.39
N THR A 53 -3.23 17.15 -12.57
CA THR A 53 -3.84 16.46 -13.71
C THR A 53 -3.05 15.18 -13.93
N PRO A 54 -3.63 13.99 -13.64
CA PRO A 54 -2.97 12.74 -13.98
C PRO A 54 -2.98 12.57 -15.50
N LEU A 55 -1.80 12.47 -16.11
CA LEU A 55 -1.66 12.18 -17.53
C LEU A 55 -1.18 10.74 -17.71
N TYR A 56 -1.87 9.99 -18.56
CA TYR A 56 -1.58 8.57 -18.81
C TYR A 56 -0.87 8.42 -20.15
N TYR A 57 0.34 7.84 -20.14
CA TYR A 57 1.13 7.60 -21.35
C TYR A 57 1.44 6.12 -21.52
N LYS A 58 1.20 5.61 -22.73
CA LYS A 58 1.64 4.27 -23.13
C LYS A 58 2.87 4.42 -24.02
N ILE A 59 4.01 3.90 -23.57
CA ILE A 59 5.18 3.80 -24.43
C ILE A 59 5.10 2.45 -25.12
N PHE A 60 5.08 2.49 -26.45
CA PHE A 60 5.24 1.31 -27.27
C PHE A 60 6.73 1.20 -27.62
N GLU A 61 7.41 0.17 -27.12
CA GLU A 61 8.71 -0.20 -27.67
C GLU A 61 8.54 -0.57 -29.15
N THR A 62 9.35 0.03 -30.01
CA THR A 62 9.37 -0.20 -31.46
C THR A 62 10.10 -1.47 -31.86
N THR A 63 10.66 -2.24 -30.92
CA THR A 63 11.42 -3.46 -31.18
C THR A 63 10.65 -4.72 -30.80
N LYS A 64 10.78 -5.77 -31.64
CA LYS A 64 10.03 -7.05 -31.67
C LYS A 64 10.12 -7.96 -30.41
N ARG A 65 10.32 -7.42 -29.20
CA ARG A 65 10.15 -8.15 -27.93
C ARG A 65 9.16 -7.37 -27.08
N LYS A 66 7.93 -7.86 -26.99
CA LYS A 66 6.81 -7.18 -26.32
C LYS A 66 7.00 -7.16 -24.80
N SER A 67 7.56 -6.07 -24.25
CA SER A 67 7.14 -5.55 -22.94
C SER A 67 6.60 -4.14 -23.16
N LYS A 68 5.29 -3.94 -22.97
CA LYS A 68 4.69 -2.60 -23.00
C LYS A 68 5.01 -1.92 -21.67
N LEU A 69 5.91 -0.95 -21.66
CA LEU A 69 6.11 -0.09 -20.49
C LEU A 69 5.04 1.01 -20.48
N ASN A 70 4.06 0.87 -19.59
CA ASN A 70 3.05 1.91 -19.36
C ASN A 70 3.55 2.83 -18.24
N PHE A 71 3.64 4.14 -18.51
CA PHE A 71 3.99 5.12 -17.50
C PHE A 71 2.80 6.03 -17.23
N GLN A 72 2.47 6.17 -15.96
CA GLN A 72 1.57 7.20 -15.53
C GLN A 72 2.38 8.36 -14.96
N VAL A 73 2.24 9.53 -15.58
CA VAL A 73 2.93 10.76 -15.19
C VAL A 73 1.93 11.67 -14.50
N GLN A 74 2.17 11.98 -13.24
CA GLN A 74 1.38 12.95 -12.51
C GLN A 74 2.12 14.27 -12.48
N ILE A 75 1.55 15.30 -13.13
CA ILE A 75 2.08 16.66 -13.05
C ILE A 75 1.48 17.33 -11.81
N ILE A 76 2.33 17.84 -10.94
CA ILE A 76 1.94 18.47 -9.67
C ILE A 76 2.70 19.79 -9.49
N PRO A 77 2.03 20.89 -9.12
CA PRO A 77 2.72 22.12 -8.71
C PRO A 77 3.67 21.89 -7.53
N ALA A 78 4.80 22.57 -7.50
CA ALA A 78 5.78 22.44 -6.42
C ALA A 78 5.18 22.69 -5.02
N ALA A 79 4.31 23.69 -4.87
CA ALA A 79 3.63 23.98 -3.60
C ALA A 79 2.79 22.78 -3.11
N ILE A 80 1.93 22.25 -3.99
CA ILE A 80 1.12 21.06 -3.68
C ILE A 80 2.02 19.86 -3.40
N PHE A 81 3.11 19.71 -4.15
CA PHE A 81 4.04 18.61 -3.94
C PHE A 81 4.63 18.65 -2.53
N HIS A 82 5.11 19.79 -2.02
CA HIS A 82 5.69 19.85 -0.67
C HIS A 82 4.65 19.57 0.42
N ASP A 83 3.42 20.05 0.26
CA ASP A 83 2.36 19.93 1.26
C ASP A 83 1.61 18.58 1.19
N ASN A 84 1.76 17.81 0.11
CA ASN A 84 1.04 16.55 -0.07
C ASN A 84 1.64 15.43 0.78
N THR A 85 0.97 15.13 1.90
CA THR A 85 1.36 14.07 2.84
C THR A 85 1.16 12.65 2.31
N PHE A 86 0.46 12.44 1.20
CA PHE A 86 0.25 11.13 0.58
C PHE A 86 1.41 10.70 -0.32
N ILE A 87 2.20 11.65 -0.84
CA ILE A 87 3.37 11.35 -1.65
C ILE A 87 4.56 11.07 -0.71
N ARG A 88 4.80 9.78 -0.46
CA ARG A 88 5.84 9.26 0.43
C ARG A 88 6.67 8.22 -0.33
N TYR A 89 8.00 8.34 -0.31
CA TYR A 89 8.87 7.41 -1.01
C TYR A 89 10.23 7.31 -0.30
N SER A 90 10.64 6.08 -0.05
CA SER A 90 11.95 5.72 0.53
C SER A 90 13.08 5.75 -0.49
N ASP A 91 12.75 5.45 -1.75
CA ASP A 91 13.64 5.43 -2.90
C ASP A 91 12.99 6.14 -4.09
N TYR A 92 13.83 6.81 -4.89
CA TYR A 92 13.41 7.46 -6.13
C TYR A 92 14.59 7.56 -7.11
N VAL A 93 14.28 7.59 -8.41
CA VAL A 93 15.26 7.91 -9.46
C VAL A 93 14.96 9.31 -10.00
N TYR A 94 15.95 10.19 -9.98
CA TYR A 94 15.80 11.58 -10.40
C TYR A 94 16.10 11.78 -11.89
N PHE A 95 15.23 12.50 -12.57
CA PHE A 95 15.35 12.90 -13.97
C PHE A 95 15.26 14.43 -14.06
N PRO A 96 16.39 15.14 -14.11
CA PRO A 96 16.41 16.60 -14.17
C PRO A 96 15.84 17.11 -15.50
N ARG A 97 15.19 18.27 -15.47
CA ARG A 97 14.75 18.95 -16.70
C ARG A 97 15.93 19.37 -17.57
N LYS A 98 15.71 19.45 -18.89
CA LYS A 98 16.78 19.77 -19.87
C LYS A 98 17.45 21.12 -19.61
N ALA A 99 16.70 22.11 -19.13
CA ALA A 99 17.19 23.46 -18.92
C ALA A 99 18.09 23.63 -17.68
N LEU A 100 17.97 22.76 -16.65
CA LEU A 100 18.60 22.93 -15.35
C LEU A 100 19.60 21.82 -14.99
N ARG A 101 20.41 21.34 -15.93
CA ARG A 101 21.48 20.38 -15.57
C ARG A 101 22.45 20.90 -14.48
N ASN A 102 22.43 22.19 -14.12
CA ASN A 102 23.40 22.85 -13.22
C ASN A 102 22.83 23.82 -12.14
N THR A 103 21.62 23.66 -11.57
CA THR A 103 21.15 24.54 -10.46
C THR A 103 20.59 23.81 -9.25
N GLU A 104 20.71 24.46 -8.07
CA GLU A 104 20.88 23.88 -6.73
C GLU A 104 19.65 23.35 -5.97
N ILE A 105 18.40 23.51 -6.45
CA ILE A 105 17.22 23.14 -5.64
C ILE A 105 16.55 21.86 -6.15
N ASP A 106 16.99 20.72 -5.61
CA ASP A 106 16.32 19.44 -5.76
C ASP A 106 15.12 19.36 -4.78
N HIS A 107 13.95 19.80 -5.24
CA HIS A 107 12.70 19.76 -4.47
C HIS A 107 12.35 18.34 -3.99
N PHE A 108 12.73 17.32 -4.75
CA PHE A 108 12.47 15.93 -4.41
C PHE A 108 13.37 15.47 -3.26
N ARG A 109 14.66 15.81 -3.29
CA ARG A 109 15.60 15.51 -2.20
C ARG A 109 15.14 16.08 -0.87
N LYS A 110 14.73 17.35 -0.83
CA LYS A 110 14.22 17.96 0.42
C LYS A 110 13.03 17.18 0.99
N LYS A 111 12.08 16.80 0.12
CA LYS A 111 10.90 16.03 0.55
C LYS A 111 11.29 14.62 1.01
N HIS A 112 12.20 13.97 0.30
CA HIS A 112 12.74 12.66 0.64
C HIS A 112 13.45 12.64 2.00
N GLU A 113 14.29 13.64 2.27
CA GLU A 113 14.97 13.79 3.57
C GLU A 113 13.95 14.00 4.71
N ASN A 114 12.94 14.84 4.48
CA ASN A 114 11.87 15.05 5.46
C ASN A 114 11.10 13.75 5.73
N PHE A 115 10.77 12.99 4.69
CA PHE A 115 10.14 11.68 4.82
C PHE A 115 11.02 10.73 5.64
N ARG A 116 12.32 10.61 5.35
CA ARG A 116 13.24 9.73 6.09
C ARG A 116 13.32 10.12 7.58
N LYS A 117 13.29 11.41 7.90
CA LYS A 117 13.29 11.91 9.28
C LYS A 117 12.01 11.54 10.04
N THR A 118 10.85 11.59 9.38
CA THR A 118 9.56 11.33 10.04
C THR A 118 9.10 9.87 9.96
N PHE A 119 9.65 9.07 9.04
CA PHE A 119 9.19 7.71 8.76
C PHE A 119 9.12 6.82 10.01
N LYS A 120 10.20 6.78 10.81
CA LYS A 120 10.23 5.99 12.05
C LYS A 120 9.25 6.50 13.10
N PHE A 121 9.04 7.81 13.16
CA PHE A 121 8.09 8.42 14.09
C PHE A 121 6.64 8.04 13.73
N GLU A 122 6.30 8.10 12.44
CA GLU A 122 4.97 7.71 11.94
C GLU A 122 4.67 6.23 12.22
N ILE A 123 5.64 5.34 12.01
CA ILE A 123 5.49 3.92 12.35
C ILE A 123 5.26 3.75 13.86
N LYS A 124 6.06 4.42 14.70
CA LYS A 124 5.88 4.35 16.17
C LYS A 124 4.50 4.83 16.60
N LYS A 125 4.01 5.92 16.00
CA LYS A 125 2.66 6.43 16.25
C LYS A 125 1.59 5.38 15.88
N GLU A 126 1.69 4.78 14.69
CA GLU A 126 0.76 3.72 14.25
C GLU A 126 0.80 2.50 15.19
N LEU A 127 1.98 2.11 15.68
CA LEU A 127 2.14 1.02 16.65
C LEU A 127 1.44 1.33 17.99
N PHE A 128 1.62 2.54 18.53
CA PHE A 128 0.94 2.96 19.77
C PHE A 128 -0.58 3.01 19.59
N ASP A 129 -1.07 3.59 18.49
CA ASP A 129 -2.50 3.64 18.18
C ASP A 129 -3.08 2.24 18.06
N ASN A 130 -2.36 1.30 17.43
CA ASN A 130 -2.80 -0.08 17.29
C ASN A 130 -2.84 -0.81 18.65
N ILE A 131 -1.84 -0.62 19.52
CA ILE A 131 -1.83 -1.17 20.90
C ILE A 131 -3.01 -0.63 21.71
N TYR A 132 -3.28 0.68 21.62
CA TYR A 132 -4.38 1.32 22.32
C TYR A 132 -5.73 0.73 21.87
N ASN A 133 -5.96 0.66 20.56
CA ASN A 133 -7.18 0.12 19.98
C ASN A 133 -7.40 -1.36 20.34
N LEU A 134 -6.35 -2.18 20.30
CA LEU A 134 -6.41 -3.59 20.71
C LEU A 134 -6.72 -3.74 22.21
N SER A 135 -6.14 -2.89 23.05
CA SER A 135 -6.42 -2.89 24.49
C SER A 135 -7.88 -2.52 24.78
N PHE A 136 -8.41 -1.53 24.05
CA PHE A 136 -9.81 -1.14 24.12
C PHE A 136 -10.74 -2.29 23.68
N LEU A 137 -10.45 -2.94 22.55
CA LEU A 137 -11.19 -4.11 22.05
C LEU A 137 -11.19 -5.26 23.07
N SER A 138 -10.06 -5.53 23.73
CA SER A 138 -9.96 -6.57 24.77
C SER A 138 -10.90 -6.30 25.95
N ASN A 139 -10.99 -5.02 26.37
CA ASN A 139 -11.85 -4.61 27.47
C ASN A 139 -13.33 -4.72 27.07
N TYR A 140 -13.71 -4.21 25.89
CA TYR A 140 -15.08 -4.27 25.39
C TYR A 140 -15.56 -5.70 25.16
N LEU A 141 -14.70 -6.57 24.61
CA LEU A 141 -15.00 -7.98 24.48
C LEU A 141 -15.22 -8.62 25.86
N SER A 142 -14.42 -8.25 26.85
CA SER A 142 -14.57 -8.78 28.22
C SER A 142 -15.88 -8.36 28.89
N GLN A 143 -16.38 -7.16 28.57
CA GLN A 143 -17.62 -6.58 29.10
C GLN A 143 -18.87 -6.86 28.25
N GLU A 144 -18.73 -7.62 27.15
CA GLU A 144 -19.84 -8.00 26.24
C GLU A 144 -20.52 -6.82 25.53
N PHE A 145 -19.78 -5.73 25.36
CA PHE A 145 -20.27 -4.53 24.68
C PHE A 145 -20.08 -4.54 23.16
N ILE A 146 -19.53 -5.63 22.59
CA ILE A 146 -19.18 -5.71 21.16
C ILE A 146 -19.42 -7.11 20.59
N ASP A 147 -19.96 -7.17 19.37
CA ASP A 147 -20.14 -8.40 18.59
C ASP A 147 -18.77 -9.06 18.30
N GLU A 148 -18.65 -10.35 18.54
CA GLU A 148 -17.46 -11.16 18.26
C GLU A 148 -17.03 -11.03 16.80
N LYS A 149 -17.98 -10.86 15.87
CA LYS A 149 -17.68 -10.66 14.45
C LYS A 149 -17.07 -9.28 14.17
N MET A 150 -17.49 -8.24 14.89
CA MET A 150 -16.86 -6.92 14.82
C MET A 150 -15.42 -7.02 15.33
N VAL A 151 -15.20 -7.76 16.42
CA VAL A 151 -13.85 -8.01 16.95
C VAL A 151 -12.99 -8.78 15.95
N SER A 152 -13.49 -9.84 15.32
CA SER A 152 -12.77 -10.58 14.27
C SER A 152 -12.33 -9.68 13.11
N PHE A 153 -13.20 -8.76 12.68
CA PHE A 153 -12.85 -7.79 11.64
C PHE A 153 -11.76 -6.82 12.09
N GLU A 154 -11.91 -6.21 13.26
CA GLU A 154 -10.91 -5.27 13.79
C GLU A 154 -9.57 -5.95 14.03
N LEU A 155 -9.57 -7.21 14.51
CA LEU A 155 -8.37 -8.04 14.61
C LEU A 155 -7.68 -8.25 13.28
N LYS A 156 -8.45 -8.49 12.21
CA LYS A 156 -7.91 -8.64 10.85
C LYS A 156 -7.27 -7.33 10.37
N MET A 157 -7.90 -6.18 10.62
CA MET A 157 -7.34 -4.87 10.26
C MET A 157 -6.09 -4.53 11.10
N ALA A 158 -6.12 -4.79 12.41
CA ALA A 158 -4.98 -4.60 13.29
C ALA A 158 -3.81 -5.52 12.93
N SER A 159 -4.09 -6.75 12.47
CA SER A 159 -3.09 -7.69 11.95
C SER A 159 -2.44 -7.15 10.68
N LEU A 160 -3.22 -6.58 9.76
CA LEU A 160 -2.70 -5.95 8.54
C LEU A 160 -1.78 -4.78 8.86
N ARG A 161 -2.19 -3.89 9.78
CA ARG A 161 -1.36 -2.75 10.26
C ARG A 161 -0.06 -3.23 10.89
N THR A 162 -0.14 -4.25 11.75
CA THR A 162 1.05 -4.85 12.36
C THR A 162 1.99 -5.43 11.30
N LEU A 163 1.45 -6.14 10.30
CA LEU A 163 2.23 -6.70 9.18
C LEU A 163 2.88 -5.60 8.32
N ARG A 164 2.17 -4.51 8.03
CA ARG A 164 2.72 -3.32 7.35
C ARG A 164 3.89 -2.74 8.15
N ASN A 165 3.76 -2.64 9.48
CA ASN A 165 4.83 -2.13 10.34
C ASN A 165 6.06 -3.06 10.36
N TYR A 166 5.88 -4.38 10.38
CA TYR A 166 6.97 -5.33 10.14
C TYR A 166 7.63 -5.03 8.79
N VAL A 167 6.85 -4.95 7.72
CA VAL A 167 7.39 -4.66 6.38
C VAL A 167 8.20 -3.38 6.36
N GLN A 168 7.65 -2.31 6.91
CA GLN A 168 8.26 -0.99 6.88
C GLN A 168 9.52 -0.87 7.74
N LEU A 169 9.54 -1.50 8.92
CA LEU A 169 10.70 -1.44 9.81
C LEU A 169 11.86 -2.28 9.28
N TYR A 170 11.60 -3.49 8.81
CA TYR A 170 12.67 -4.39 8.35
C TYR A 170 13.17 -4.06 6.94
N SER A 171 12.33 -3.49 6.08
CA SER A 171 12.79 -3.02 4.76
C SER A 171 13.37 -1.60 4.78
N GLY A 172 13.00 -0.77 5.78
CA GLY A 172 13.30 0.66 5.75
C GLY A 172 12.54 1.42 4.65
N LYS A 173 11.56 0.78 4.01
CA LYS A 173 10.78 1.30 2.88
C LYS A 173 9.29 1.29 3.18
N GLU A 174 8.50 2.10 2.48
CA GLU A 174 7.04 2.03 2.55
C GLU A 174 6.51 0.64 2.13
N HIS A 175 5.41 0.20 2.75
CA HIS A 175 4.72 -1.00 2.30
C HIS A 175 4.04 -0.73 0.94
N ARG A 176 3.96 -1.76 0.09
CA ARG A 176 3.44 -1.65 -1.28
C ARG A 176 2.31 -2.65 -1.44
N PRO A 177 1.03 -2.24 -1.28
CA PRO A 177 -0.10 -3.17 -1.26
C PRO A 177 -0.17 -4.11 -2.48
N SER A 178 0.24 -3.63 -3.67
CA SER A 178 0.28 -4.42 -4.90
C SER A 178 1.38 -5.48 -4.97
N HIS A 179 2.39 -5.42 -4.10
CA HIS A 179 3.55 -6.32 -4.07
C HIS A 179 3.93 -6.71 -2.64
N LEU A 180 2.96 -6.65 -1.72
CA LEU A 180 3.23 -6.82 -0.30
C LEU A 180 3.73 -8.23 -0.02
N LYS A 181 3.25 -9.24 -0.77
CA LYS A 181 3.76 -10.61 -0.69
C LYS A 181 5.26 -10.68 -0.98
N HIS A 182 5.74 -9.94 -1.97
CA HIS A 182 7.15 -9.91 -2.33
C HIS A 182 7.99 -9.30 -1.20
N GLN A 183 7.55 -8.17 -0.63
CA GLN A 183 8.24 -7.53 0.50
C GLN A 183 8.28 -8.46 1.73
N ILE A 184 7.17 -9.15 2.02
CA ILE A 184 7.09 -10.14 3.10
C ILE A 184 8.09 -11.28 2.88
N ASN A 185 8.14 -11.83 1.67
CA ASN A 185 9.07 -12.93 1.36
C ASN A 185 10.53 -12.50 1.53
N SER A 186 10.89 -11.29 1.10
CA SER A 186 12.24 -10.74 1.29
C SER A 186 12.62 -10.64 2.78
N ILE A 187 11.68 -10.24 3.62
CA ILE A 187 11.88 -10.17 5.08
C ILE A 187 11.98 -11.57 5.69
N ILE A 188 11.10 -12.49 5.32
CA ILE A 188 11.14 -13.88 5.80
C ILE A 188 12.49 -14.55 5.46
N GLN A 189 13.06 -14.25 4.30
CA GLN A 189 14.33 -14.82 3.85
C GLN A 189 15.55 -14.22 4.57
N SER A 190 15.46 -12.97 5.03
CA SER A 190 16.59 -12.22 5.60
C SER A 190 16.58 -12.13 7.13
N GLN A 191 15.46 -12.39 7.79
CA GLN A 191 15.28 -12.18 9.23
C GLN A 191 15.28 -13.47 10.05
N SER A 192 15.38 -13.33 11.38
CA SER A 192 15.39 -14.46 12.31
C SER A 192 14.09 -15.28 12.26
N ILE A 193 14.19 -16.54 12.69
CA ILE A 193 13.04 -17.47 12.82
C ILE A 193 11.91 -16.84 13.63
N LYS A 194 12.23 -16.12 14.71
CA LYS A 194 11.22 -15.44 15.55
C LYS A 194 10.44 -14.38 14.77
N VAL A 195 11.08 -13.65 13.86
CA VAL A 195 10.39 -12.65 13.02
C VAL A 195 9.50 -13.35 12.00
N ARG A 196 10.02 -14.41 11.37
CA ARG A 196 9.26 -15.24 10.43
C ARG A 196 8.01 -15.83 11.06
N GLU A 197 8.11 -16.46 12.23
CA GLU A 197 6.96 -17.04 12.94
C GLU A 197 5.88 -15.99 13.24
N ARG A 198 6.27 -14.77 13.59
CA ARG A 198 5.32 -13.68 13.83
C ARG A 198 4.62 -13.25 12.55
N ILE A 199 5.35 -13.13 11.44
CA ILE A 199 4.76 -12.83 10.13
C ILE A 199 3.83 -13.96 9.70
N ASP A 200 4.23 -15.23 9.85
CA ASP A 200 3.40 -16.38 9.51
C ASP A 200 2.08 -16.38 10.32
N ASN A 201 2.13 -16.08 11.62
CA ASN A 201 0.94 -15.90 12.46
C ASN A 201 0.04 -14.73 11.98
N LEU A 202 0.64 -13.59 11.58
CA LEU A 202 -0.13 -12.47 11.03
C LEU A 202 -0.82 -12.84 9.70
N LEU A 203 -0.13 -13.60 8.84
CA LEU A 203 -0.71 -14.12 7.59
C LEU A 203 -1.85 -15.10 7.85
N GLU A 204 -1.76 -15.89 8.92
CA GLU A 204 -2.84 -16.76 9.38
C GLU A 204 -4.06 -15.96 9.85
N PHE A 205 -3.87 -14.94 10.69
CA PHE A 205 -4.95 -14.05 11.13
C PHE A 205 -5.64 -13.33 9.96
N LEU A 206 -4.88 -13.01 8.91
CA LEU A 206 -5.41 -12.42 7.68
C LEU A 206 -6.10 -13.44 6.76
N GLY A 207 -5.91 -14.74 6.99
CA GLY A 207 -6.45 -15.82 6.16
C GLY A 207 -5.74 -15.95 4.81
N MET A 208 -4.48 -15.52 4.70
CA MET A 208 -3.75 -15.49 3.42
C MET A 208 -3.44 -16.88 2.86
N HIS A 209 -3.42 -17.92 3.70
CA HIS A 209 -3.29 -19.31 3.26
C HIS A 209 -4.50 -19.80 2.43
N LYS A 210 -5.69 -19.19 2.62
CA LYS A 210 -6.91 -19.49 1.85
C LYS A 210 -7.02 -18.63 0.58
N ALA A 211 -6.00 -17.84 0.24
CA ALA A 211 -6.04 -16.93 -0.89
C ALA A 211 -6.12 -17.68 -2.23
N ASN A 212 -7.25 -17.55 -2.91
CA ASN A 212 -7.50 -18.12 -4.23
C ASN A 212 -8.39 -17.17 -5.04
N VAL A 213 -8.67 -17.53 -6.30
CA VAL A 213 -9.53 -16.72 -7.20
C VAL A 213 -10.89 -16.44 -6.56
N SER A 214 -11.53 -17.43 -5.95
CA SER A 214 -12.85 -17.28 -5.35
C SER A 214 -12.83 -16.34 -4.15
N ALA A 215 -11.80 -16.39 -3.30
CA ALA A 215 -11.63 -15.46 -2.18
C ALA A 215 -11.44 -14.01 -2.66
N LEU A 216 -10.68 -13.84 -3.76
CA LEU A 216 -10.46 -12.53 -4.37
C LEU A 216 -11.74 -11.97 -5.02
N GLU A 217 -12.48 -12.78 -5.77
CA GLU A 217 -13.76 -12.40 -6.38
C GLU A 217 -14.80 -11.98 -5.34
N ARG A 218 -14.87 -12.74 -4.25
CA ARG A 218 -15.72 -12.43 -3.09
C ARG A 218 -15.32 -11.08 -2.47
N SER A 219 -14.03 -10.88 -2.20
CA SER A 219 -13.53 -9.60 -1.66
C SER A 219 -13.78 -8.42 -2.61
N GLU A 220 -13.63 -8.62 -3.92
CA GLU A 220 -13.93 -7.62 -4.94
C GLU A 220 -15.41 -7.23 -4.95
N LYS A 221 -16.31 -8.22 -4.86
CA LYS A 221 -17.76 -7.98 -4.79
C LYS A 221 -18.11 -7.11 -3.58
N SER A 222 -17.56 -7.43 -2.41
CA SER A 222 -17.76 -6.63 -1.19
C SER A 222 -17.23 -5.20 -1.37
N LEU A 223 -16.05 -5.04 -1.98
CA LEU A 223 -15.48 -3.72 -2.27
C LEU A 223 -16.36 -2.90 -3.22
N ARG A 224 -16.91 -3.51 -4.27
CA ARG A 224 -17.81 -2.84 -5.22
C ARG A 224 -19.07 -2.34 -4.53
N MET A 225 -19.65 -3.16 -3.64
CA MET A 225 -20.86 -2.81 -2.88
C MET A 225 -20.60 -1.65 -1.90
N LEU A 226 -19.51 -1.73 -1.13
CA LEU A 226 -19.10 -0.67 -0.21
C LEU A 226 -18.92 0.68 -0.88
N SER A 227 -18.33 0.66 -2.07
CA SER A 227 -17.91 1.87 -2.75
C SER A 227 -19.06 2.54 -3.52
N GLY A 228 -20.29 2.01 -3.46
CA GLY A 228 -21.48 2.54 -4.14
C GLY A 228 -21.33 2.74 -5.65
N ASN A 229 -22.12 3.65 -6.23
CA ASN A 229 -22.00 4.09 -7.63
C ASN A 229 -21.07 5.31 -7.81
N LEU A 230 -20.47 5.81 -6.72
CA LEU A 230 -19.54 6.94 -6.79
C LEU A 230 -18.25 6.49 -7.49
N HIS A 231 -18.00 7.08 -8.65
CA HIS A 231 -16.79 6.90 -9.44
C HIS A 231 -15.64 7.73 -8.88
N SER A 232 -15.06 7.29 -7.75
CA SER A 232 -13.73 7.78 -7.38
C SER A 232 -12.69 7.22 -8.37
N PRO A 233 -11.83 8.07 -8.97
CA PRO A 233 -10.73 7.60 -9.83
C PRO A 233 -9.86 6.53 -9.15
N THR A 234 -9.62 6.67 -7.85
CA THR A 234 -8.88 5.72 -7.02
C THR A 234 -9.57 4.36 -6.97
N LYS A 235 -10.89 4.32 -6.83
CA LYS A 235 -11.67 3.07 -6.84
C LYS A 235 -11.57 2.33 -8.17
N ASN A 236 -11.73 3.05 -9.28
CA ASN A 236 -11.63 2.46 -10.62
C ASN A 236 -10.24 1.86 -10.87
N LEU A 237 -9.20 2.52 -10.37
CA LEU A 237 -7.84 2.01 -10.40
C LEU A 237 -7.69 0.71 -9.59
N ILE A 238 -8.17 0.68 -8.35
CA ILE A 238 -8.09 -0.51 -7.49
C ILE A 238 -8.79 -1.70 -8.17
N LEU A 239 -9.99 -1.51 -8.72
CA LEU A 239 -10.72 -2.59 -9.41
C LEU A 239 -10.00 -3.08 -10.68
N LYS A 240 -9.37 -2.17 -11.44
CA LYS A 240 -8.52 -2.56 -12.59
C LYS A 240 -7.32 -3.40 -12.14
N LYS A 241 -6.66 -3.02 -11.05
CA LYS A 241 -5.54 -3.79 -10.48
C LYS A 241 -5.99 -5.16 -9.95
N VAL A 242 -7.15 -5.24 -9.31
CA VAL A 242 -7.74 -6.52 -8.88
C VAL A 242 -8.01 -7.44 -10.09
N ASN A 243 -8.56 -6.90 -11.19
CA ASN A 243 -8.73 -7.66 -12.43
C ASN A 243 -7.39 -8.17 -12.99
N PHE A 244 -6.36 -7.31 -13.00
CA PHE A 244 -5.01 -7.73 -13.40
C PHE A 244 -4.51 -8.89 -12.54
N PHE A 245 -4.63 -8.80 -11.22
CA PHE A 245 -4.17 -9.85 -10.31
C PHE A 245 -4.92 -11.17 -10.48
N LYS A 246 -6.22 -11.14 -10.78
CA LYS A 246 -6.98 -12.34 -11.15
C LYS A 246 -6.40 -13.01 -12.39
N HIS A 247 -6.14 -12.24 -13.45
CA HIS A 247 -5.59 -12.77 -14.71
C HIS A 247 -4.16 -13.30 -14.59
N LYS A 248 -3.37 -12.78 -13.63
CA LYS A 248 -1.99 -13.20 -13.37
C LYS A 248 -1.85 -14.20 -12.22
N SER A 249 -2.96 -14.70 -11.67
CA SER A 249 -2.96 -15.59 -10.50
C SER A 249 -2.23 -15.05 -9.27
N MET A 250 -2.20 -13.72 -9.11
CA MET A 250 -1.58 -13.02 -7.98
C MET A 250 -2.60 -12.78 -6.86
N TYR A 251 -3.24 -13.85 -6.38
CA TYR A 251 -4.41 -13.74 -5.50
C TYR A 251 -4.10 -13.12 -4.14
N VAL A 252 -2.95 -13.45 -3.54
CA VAL A 252 -2.50 -12.89 -2.25
C VAL A 252 -2.30 -11.39 -2.36
N ASP A 253 -1.57 -10.91 -3.37
CA ASP A 253 -1.37 -9.47 -3.60
C ASP A 253 -2.68 -8.75 -3.93
N GLY A 254 -3.61 -9.42 -4.63
CA GLY A 254 -4.96 -8.91 -4.85
C GLY A 254 -5.74 -8.71 -3.55
N LEU A 255 -5.68 -9.67 -2.62
CA LEU A 255 -6.31 -9.55 -1.31
C LEU A 255 -5.65 -8.46 -0.47
N PHE A 256 -4.32 -8.38 -0.45
CA PHE A 256 -3.61 -7.31 0.24
C PHE A 256 -3.96 -5.93 -0.30
N LEU A 257 -4.09 -5.77 -1.62
CA LEU A 257 -4.52 -4.51 -2.23
C LEU A 257 -5.90 -4.09 -1.71
N ILE A 258 -6.87 -5.01 -1.71
CA ILE A 258 -8.23 -4.72 -1.22
C ILE A 258 -8.21 -4.38 0.27
N TYR A 259 -7.52 -5.19 1.09
CA TYR A 259 -7.53 -5.00 2.53
C TYR A 259 -6.85 -3.68 2.95
N ASN A 260 -5.76 -3.30 2.28
CA ASN A 260 -5.15 -1.99 2.50
C ASN A 260 -6.08 -0.86 2.10
N TYR A 261 -6.73 -0.96 0.93
CA TYR A 261 -7.70 0.05 0.52
C TYR A 261 -8.83 0.22 1.54
N VAL A 262 -9.35 -0.89 2.08
CA VAL A 262 -10.35 -0.83 3.15
C VAL A 262 -9.78 -0.18 4.42
N ALA A 263 -8.60 -0.62 4.87
CA ALA A 263 -7.96 -0.13 6.08
C ALA A 263 -7.56 1.35 6.02
N ASP A 264 -7.41 1.93 4.82
CA ASP A 264 -7.08 3.33 4.65
C ASP A 264 -8.33 4.22 4.40
N ASN A 265 -9.42 3.66 3.86
CA ASN A 265 -10.58 4.45 3.40
C ASN A 265 -11.88 4.21 4.17
N PHE A 266 -11.99 3.14 4.97
CA PHE A 266 -13.23 2.76 5.68
C PHE A 266 -12.99 2.74 7.19
N GLN A 267 -12.76 3.92 7.77
CA GLN A 267 -12.44 4.08 9.19
C GLN A 267 -13.63 4.43 10.07
N GLU A 268 -14.71 4.96 9.49
CA GLU A 268 -15.91 5.35 10.24
C GLU A 268 -16.72 4.13 10.68
N GLN A 269 -17.36 4.20 11.85
CA GLN A 269 -18.08 3.06 12.42
C GLN A 269 -19.21 2.54 11.51
N GLU A 270 -19.95 3.44 10.86
CA GLU A 270 -21.02 3.10 9.92
C GLU A 270 -20.49 2.35 8.68
N GLN A 271 -19.36 2.81 8.15
CA GLN A 271 -18.66 2.21 7.01
C GLN A 271 -18.10 0.83 7.36
N LYS A 272 -17.49 0.69 8.54
CA LYS A 272 -16.99 -0.57 9.08
C LYS A 272 -18.11 -1.59 9.27
N THR A 273 -19.23 -1.16 9.85
CA THR A 273 -20.42 -2.01 10.06
C THR A 273 -20.96 -2.49 8.71
N SER A 274 -21.10 -1.58 7.74
CA SER A 274 -21.52 -1.91 6.37
C SER A 274 -20.58 -2.92 5.71
N TYR A 275 -19.25 -2.74 5.86
CA TYR A 275 -18.29 -3.70 5.31
C TYR A 275 -18.37 -5.07 5.98
N GLN A 276 -18.56 -5.08 7.29
CA GLN A 276 -18.70 -6.32 8.04
C GLN A 276 -19.95 -7.09 7.64
N GLU A 277 -21.09 -6.44 7.46
CA GLU A 277 -22.28 -7.11 6.94
C GLU A 277 -22.03 -7.71 5.55
N LEU A 278 -21.28 -7.01 4.70
CA LEU A 278 -20.91 -7.49 3.38
C LEU A 278 -19.91 -8.65 3.44
N LEU A 279 -18.90 -8.56 4.30
CA LEU A 279 -17.95 -9.64 4.55
C LEU A 279 -18.66 -10.85 5.16
N LYS A 280 -19.58 -10.70 6.13
CA LYS A 280 -20.41 -11.80 6.68
C LYS A 280 -21.17 -12.54 5.57
N ARG A 281 -21.64 -11.82 4.54
CA ARG A 281 -22.38 -12.42 3.41
C ARG A 281 -21.48 -13.08 2.35
N ILE A 282 -20.20 -12.73 2.31
CA ILE A 282 -19.33 -12.98 1.14
C ILE A 282 -17.98 -13.65 1.51
N THR A 283 -17.53 -13.60 2.75
CA THR A 283 -16.25 -14.15 3.22
C THR A 283 -16.39 -14.75 4.61
N ASP A 284 -15.71 -15.86 4.86
CA ASP A 284 -15.59 -16.55 6.15
C ASP A 284 -14.96 -15.63 7.23
N ILE A 285 -15.69 -14.65 7.76
CA ILE A 285 -15.43 -14.16 9.11
C ILE A 285 -15.99 -15.25 10.02
N ASP A 286 -15.13 -16.22 10.34
CA ASP A 286 -15.47 -17.27 11.29
C ASP A 286 -15.80 -16.61 12.64
N SER A 287 -16.94 -16.99 13.20
CA SER A 287 -17.26 -16.66 14.60
C SER A 287 -16.28 -17.46 15.45
N LYS A 288 -15.22 -16.80 15.95
CA LYS A 288 -14.27 -17.43 16.86
C LYS A 288 -14.80 -17.29 18.28
N GLU A 289 -14.57 -18.30 19.09
CA GLU A 289 -14.93 -18.19 20.51
C GLU A 289 -14.15 -17.03 21.15
N LYS A 290 -14.82 -16.34 22.08
CA LYS A 290 -14.29 -15.21 22.86
C LYS A 290 -12.89 -15.46 23.42
N ILE A 291 -12.59 -16.69 23.87
CA ILE A 291 -11.29 -17.08 24.42
C ILE A 291 -10.19 -16.99 23.35
N PHE A 292 -10.45 -17.46 22.13
CA PHE A 292 -9.50 -17.36 21.02
C PHE A 292 -9.28 -15.90 20.63
N LEU A 293 -10.34 -15.11 20.52
CA LEU A 293 -10.24 -13.68 20.22
C LEU A 293 -9.36 -12.94 21.24
N LYS A 294 -9.55 -13.19 22.54
CA LYS A 294 -8.69 -12.59 23.59
C LYS A 294 -7.22 -12.99 23.46
N LYS A 295 -6.93 -14.26 23.11
CA LYS A 295 -5.56 -14.72 22.89
C LYS A 295 -4.92 -14.01 21.69
N GLU A 296 -5.66 -13.87 20.58
CA GLU A 296 -5.20 -13.16 19.38
C GLU A 296 -4.94 -11.67 19.66
N ILE A 297 -5.85 -11.00 20.39
CA ILE A 297 -5.66 -9.61 20.81
C ILE A 297 -4.38 -9.47 21.64
N LYS A 298 -4.17 -10.33 22.65
CA LYS A 298 -2.98 -10.29 23.50
C LYS A 298 -1.71 -10.51 22.68
N LEU A 299 -1.72 -11.47 21.76
CA LEU A 299 -0.56 -11.76 20.91
C LEU A 299 -0.21 -10.57 20.00
N LEU A 300 -1.22 -9.94 19.38
CA LEU A 300 -1.01 -8.74 18.56
C LEU A 300 -0.46 -7.56 19.37
N ILE A 301 -0.95 -7.35 20.60
CA ILE A 301 -0.39 -6.32 21.49
C ILE A 301 1.10 -6.56 21.71
N GLU A 302 1.49 -7.80 22.02
CA GLU A 302 2.90 -8.15 22.21
C GLU A 302 3.72 -7.97 20.92
N TYR A 303 3.17 -8.32 19.75
CA TYR A 303 3.85 -8.10 18.48
C TYR A 303 4.10 -6.62 18.19
N ASN A 304 3.13 -5.74 18.48
CA ASN A 304 3.31 -4.30 18.32
C ASN A 304 4.31 -3.73 19.34
N LYS A 305 4.30 -4.19 20.59
CA LYS A 305 5.29 -3.80 21.60
C LYS A 305 6.72 -4.18 21.19
N LEU A 306 6.91 -5.38 20.65
CA LEU A 306 8.20 -5.85 20.17
C LEU A 306 8.75 -5.07 18.98
N LEU A 307 7.90 -4.36 18.24
CA LEU A 307 8.33 -3.46 17.16
C LEU A 307 8.71 -2.06 17.68
N LEU A 308 8.39 -1.73 18.93
CA LEU A 308 8.77 -0.47 19.57
C LEU A 308 10.16 -0.53 20.24
N THR A 309 10.63 -1.74 20.55
CA THR A 309 11.94 -2.03 21.18
C THR A 309 13.03 -2.24 20.14
#